data_AF-A0A948ZPN9-F1
#
_entry.id   AF-A0A948ZPN9-F1
#
_cell.length_a   1.000
_cell.length_b   1.000
_cell.length_c   1.000
_cell.angle_alpha   90.00
_cell.angle_beta   90.00
_cell.angle_gamma   90.00
#
_symmetry.space_group_name_H-M   'P 1'
#
loop_
_entity.id
_entity.type
_entity.pdbx_description
1 polymer ?
#
loop_
_entity_poly.entity_id
_entity_poly.type
_entity_poly.pdbx_seq_one_letter_code
_entity_poly.pdbx_strand_id
1 'polypeptide(L)'
;MKKVNNPIDIKEKIENTVVDWIASVAAGQLTVTKPVEPAEADLWVEKRGEYYDEVKIYLQIRNCDKDPEKRVYRTEIIQGDIEPNDNFYLVFLYFDIVVQDISEYVWLVPVNDFFEIADSSSIKNNKRVFKFEVPLDTETESKYTKYLIHKKELARVLEKIIKAGGKFSFPEAGFSKLTKIKLDELKGFIVEARNNTYAGEGVLVDNPRLKGSKELEYQKGDWFYRDIYFDGDKNFIGQEVVYYDTKPIWSMGYFGEQPSKEVVVFLKIALLELAEKCRFGETCELKKKELFYKDQGTGNLECFWGQETISLKGTNIYKLNYQGGLISR
;
A
#
# COMPACT_ATOMS: atom_id res chain seq x y z
N MET A 1 -0.75 26.96 45.33
CA MET A 1 -0.37 26.11 44.18
C MET A 1 -1.64 25.50 43.60
N LYS A 2 -2.22 26.11 42.56
CA LYS A 2 -3.36 25.54 41.83
C LYS A 2 -2.81 24.55 40.80
N LYS A 3 -3.22 23.27 40.88
CA LYS A 3 -2.99 22.30 39.80
C LYS A 3 -3.84 22.72 38.61
N VAL A 4 -3.19 23.34 37.63
CA VAL A 4 -3.75 23.59 36.29
C VAL A 4 -3.45 22.34 35.47
N ASN A 5 -4.38 21.39 35.45
CA ASN A 5 -4.51 20.44 34.35
C ASN A 5 -5.85 20.74 33.71
N ASN A 6 -5.83 21.70 32.79
CA ASN A 6 -6.96 21.90 31.89
C ASN A 6 -6.98 20.70 30.93
N PRO A 7 -8.08 19.95 30.78
CA PRO A 7 -8.19 18.97 29.71
C PRO A 7 -8.08 19.75 28.40
N ILE A 8 -6.92 19.66 27.75
CA ILE A 8 -6.86 19.92 26.31
C ILE A 8 -7.92 19.00 25.71
N ASP A 9 -8.90 19.57 25.01
CA ASP A 9 -10.08 18.86 24.52
C ASP A 9 -9.61 17.67 23.68
N ILE A 10 -9.81 16.45 24.20
CA ILE A 10 -9.39 15.20 23.56
C ILE A 10 -10.02 15.13 22.16
N LYS A 11 -11.22 15.68 21.98
CA LYS A 11 -11.88 15.77 20.69
C LYS A 11 -11.07 16.61 19.70
N GLU A 12 -10.73 17.84 20.09
CA GLU A 12 -9.92 18.74 19.26
C GLU A 12 -8.56 18.11 18.90
N LYS A 13 -7.95 17.40 19.85
CA LYS A 13 -6.71 16.68 19.61
C LYS A 13 -6.87 15.59 18.54
N ILE A 14 -7.90 14.77 18.66
CA ILE A 14 -8.20 13.70 17.69
C ILE A 14 -8.46 14.30 16.29
N GLU A 15 -9.28 15.35 16.21
CA GLU A 15 -9.56 16.04 14.94
C GLU A 15 -8.27 16.55 14.30
N ASN A 16 -7.41 17.23 15.07
CA ASN A 16 -6.15 17.75 14.57
C ASN A 16 -5.21 16.62 14.12
N THR A 17 -5.16 15.51 14.86
CA THR A 17 -4.42 14.30 14.43
C THR A 17 -4.94 13.76 13.10
N VAL A 18 -6.26 13.68 12.91
CA VAL A 18 -6.85 13.24 11.63
C VAL A 18 -6.52 14.22 10.49
N VAL A 19 -6.58 15.53 10.74
CA VAL A 19 -6.18 16.57 9.76
C VAL A 19 -4.73 16.37 9.33
N ASP A 20 -3.80 16.28 10.28
CA ASP A 20 -2.37 16.11 10.01
C ASP A 20 -2.10 14.82 9.22
N TRP A 21 -2.80 13.73 9.54
CA TRP A 21 -2.67 12.46 8.83
C TRP A 21 -3.17 12.54 7.39
N ILE A 22 -4.36 13.09 7.15
CA ILE A 22 -4.89 13.23 5.79
C ILE A 22 -3.96 14.17 4.98
N ALA A 23 -3.54 15.29 5.55
CA ALA A 23 -2.68 16.26 4.88
C ALA A 23 -1.29 15.69 4.53
N SER A 24 -0.67 14.96 5.45
CA SER A 24 0.66 14.36 5.24
C SER A 24 0.66 13.28 4.15
N VAL A 25 -0.40 12.46 4.08
CA VAL A 25 -0.51 11.38 3.08
C VAL A 25 -0.96 11.93 1.72
N ALA A 26 -1.85 12.93 1.69
CA ALA A 26 -2.37 13.48 0.44
C ALA A 26 -1.34 14.27 -0.38
N ALA A 27 -0.12 14.48 0.14
CA ALA A 27 0.95 15.23 -0.53
C ALA A 27 0.49 16.59 -1.11
N GLY A 28 -0.46 17.25 -0.43
CA GLY A 28 -1.02 18.54 -0.83
C GLY A 28 -2.10 18.50 -1.91
N GLN A 29 -2.60 17.33 -2.31
CA GLN A 29 -3.70 17.17 -3.28
C GLN A 29 -5.09 17.41 -2.66
N LEU A 30 -5.23 17.18 -1.36
CA LEU A 30 -6.47 17.39 -0.62
C LEU A 30 -6.32 18.56 0.36
N THR A 31 -7.42 19.27 0.56
CA THR A 31 -7.58 20.27 1.62
C THR A 31 -8.53 19.70 2.67
N VAL A 32 -8.16 19.82 3.95
CA VAL A 32 -9.00 19.41 5.08
C VAL A 32 -9.26 20.63 5.93
N THR A 33 -10.51 20.89 6.29
CA THR A 33 -10.92 22.09 7.04
C THR A 33 -11.99 21.75 8.06
N LYS A 34 -12.06 22.50 9.17
CA LYS A 34 -13.18 22.44 10.11
C LYS A 34 -14.33 23.30 9.56
N PRO A 35 -15.47 22.72 9.15
CA PRO A 35 -16.54 23.48 8.52
C PRO A 35 -17.27 24.37 9.52
N VAL A 36 -17.95 25.40 9.02
CA VAL A 36 -18.97 26.14 9.79
C VAL A 36 -20.33 25.46 9.67
N GLU A 37 -20.62 24.86 8.50
CA GLU A 37 -21.82 24.09 8.21
C GLU A 37 -21.46 22.86 7.32
N PRO A 38 -22.17 21.73 7.46
CA PRO A 38 -23.24 21.49 8.44
C PRO A 38 -22.66 21.33 9.86
N ALA A 39 -23.38 21.79 10.88
CA ALA A 39 -22.91 21.82 12.27
C ALA A 39 -22.50 20.46 12.85
N GLU A 40 -23.04 19.36 12.31
CA GLU A 40 -22.70 18.00 12.70
C GLU A 40 -21.34 17.50 12.16
N ALA A 41 -20.77 18.16 11.15
CA ALA A 41 -19.49 17.77 10.57
C ALA A 41 -18.32 18.34 11.38
N ASP A 42 -17.38 17.47 11.76
CA ASP A 42 -16.16 17.91 12.44
C ASP A 42 -15.11 18.39 11.44
N LEU A 43 -15.06 17.75 10.26
CA LEU A 43 -14.15 18.07 9.17
C LEU A 43 -14.87 17.99 7.82
N TRP A 44 -14.35 18.69 6.82
CA TRP A 44 -14.66 18.41 5.42
C TRP A 44 -13.39 18.36 4.59
N VAL A 45 -13.44 17.57 3.53
CA VAL A 45 -12.32 17.27 2.65
C VAL A 45 -12.71 17.58 1.21
N GLU A 46 -11.84 18.29 0.50
CA GLU A 46 -12.02 18.63 -0.91
C GLU A 46 -10.69 18.53 -1.67
N LYS A 47 -10.75 18.51 -3.01
CA LYS A 47 -9.55 18.54 -3.85
C LYS A 47 -9.01 19.97 -3.94
N ARG A 48 -7.69 20.13 -3.81
CA ARG A 48 -7.04 21.44 -3.87
C ARG A 48 -7.06 22.00 -5.30
N GLY A 49 -7.63 23.19 -5.49
CA GLY A 49 -7.50 23.98 -6.72
C GLY A 49 -8.63 23.86 -7.74
N GLU A 50 -9.71 23.12 -7.46
CA GLU A 50 -10.90 23.06 -8.30
C GLU A 50 -12.03 23.90 -7.66
N TYR A 51 -12.37 25.04 -8.27
CA TYR A 51 -13.30 26.04 -7.72
C TYR A 51 -14.74 25.93 -8.27
N TYR A 52 -15.04 24.96 -9.14
CA TYR A 52 -16.30 24.96 -9.90
C TYR A 52 -17.15 23.68 -9.83
N ASP A 53 -16.58 22.54 -9.39
CA ASP A 53 -17.33 21.31 -9.10
C ASP A 53 -16.99 20.83 -7.66
N GLU A 54 -17.50 21.56 -6.65
CA GLU A 54 -17.12 21.37 -5.24
C GLU A 54 -17.74 20.09 -4.62
N VAL A 55 -17.18 18.92 -4.94
CA VAL A 55 -17.50 17.70 -4.18
C VAL A 55 -16.82 17.77 -2.82
N LYS A 56 -17.60 18.14 -1.81
CA LYS A 56 -17.18 18.21 -0.40
C LYS A 56 -17.55 16.93 0.30
N ILE A 57 -16.57 16.26 0.90
CA ILE A 57 -16.81 15.08 1.75
C ILE A 57 -16.81 15.54 3.19
N TYR A 58 -17.96 15.41 3.85
CA TYR A 58 -18.12 15.77 5.27
C TYR A 58 -17.80 14.55 6.14
N LEU A 59 -16.98 14.77 7.15
CA LEU A 59 -16.53 13.75 8.08
C LEU A 59 -16.98 14.13 9.49
N GLN A 60 -17.59 13.18 10.18
CA GLN A 60 -17.75 13.26 11.63
C GLN A 60 -16.89 12.19 12.29
N ILE A 61 -16.03 12.63 13.21
CA ILE A 61 -15.03 11.81 13.85
C ILE A 61 -15.60 11.23 15.15
N ARG A 62 -15.58 9.90 15.25
CA ARG A 62 -16.11 9.16 16.40
C ARG A 62 -14.99 8.37 17.06
N ASN A 63 -14.56 8.83 18.22
CA ASN A 63 -13.67 8.06 19.08
C ASN A 63 -14.43 6.88 19.68
N CYS A 64 -13.90 5.68 19.50
CA CYS A 64 -14.43 4.45 20.06
C CYS A 64 -13.82 4.18 21.43
N ASP A 65 -14.64 3.64 22.33
CA ASP A 65 -14.17 3.05 23.57
C ASP A 65 -13.67 1.63 23.30
N LYS A 66 -12.56 1.27 23.95
CA LYS A 66 -12.02 -0.09 23.94
C LYS A 66 -12.58 -0.86 25.12
N ASP A 67 -13.37 -1.90 24.85
CA ASP A 67 -13.86 -2.85 25.88
C ASP A 67 -12.96 -4.10 25.87
N PRO A 68 -12.01 -4.23 26.82
CA PRO A 68 -11.07 -5.33 26.85
C PRO A 68 -11.72 -6.67 27.22
N GLU A 69 -12.82 -6.67 27.97
CA GLU A 69 -13.51 -7.90 28.40
C GLU A 69 -14.25 -8.53 27.23
N LYS A 70 -15.00 -7.71 26.49
CA LYS A 70 -15.72 -8.14 25.28
C LYS A 70 -14.82 -8.23 24.06
N ARG A 71 -13.60 -7.70 24.13
CA ARG A 71 -12.64 -7.57 23.03
C ARG A 71 -13.25 -6.87 21.81
N VAL A 72 -13.89 -5.72 22.03
CA VAL A 72 -14.47 -4.87 20.97
C VAL A 72 -14.07 -3.40 21.09
N TYR A 73 -14.06 -2.69 19.97
CA TYR A 73 -14.23 -1.25 19.92
C TYR A 73 -15.73 -0.94 19.81
N ARG A 74 -16.22 0.06 20.56
CA ARG A 74 -17.62 0.45 20.48
C ARG A 74 -17.86 1.94 20.67
N THR A 75 -18.96 2.45 20.12
CA THR A 75 -19.50 3.78 20.41
C THR A 75 -20.99 3.84 20.06
N GLU A 76 -21.67 4.90 20.50
CA GLU A 76 -23.10 5.12 20.25
C GLU A 76 -23.32 6.44 19.50
N ILE A 77 -24.26 6.44 18.57
CA ILE A 77 -24.67 7.61 17.78
C ILE A 77 -26.17 7.82 17.95
N ILE A 78 -26.57 9.06 18.21
CA ILE A 78 -27.98 9.43 18.32
C ILE A 78 -28.43 10.02 16.96
N GLN A 79 -29.51 9.50 16.39
CA GLN A 79 -29.92 9.81 15.01
C GLN A 79 -30.12 11.30 14.75
N GLY A 80 -30.74 12.02 15.68
CA GLY A 80 -31.07 13.43 15.49
C GLY A 80 -29.89 14.39 15.62
N ASP A 81 -28.66 13.87 15.55
CA ASP A 81 -27.42 14.64 15.59
C ASP A 81 -26.71 14.64 14.22
N ILE A 82 -27.27 13.96 13.20
CA ILE A 82 -26.70 13.83 11.85
C ILE A 82 -27.83 13.66 10.83
N GLU A 83 -27.87 14.49 9.79
CA GLU A 83 -28.78 14.27 8.66
C GLU A 83 -28.14 13.36 7.59
N PRO A 84 -28.86 12.36 7.06
CA PRO A 84 -28.35 11.51 5.98
C PRO A 84 -28.02 12.31 4.71
N ASN A 85 -26.79 12.18 4.23
CA ASN A 85 -26.30 12.86 3.03
C ASN A 85 -25.26 11.97 2.32
N ASP A 86 -25.34 11.91 1.00
CA ASP A 86 -24.50 11.06 0.14
C ASP A 86 -23.00 11.36 0.25
N ASN A 87 -22.64 12.58 0.67
CA ASN A 87 -21.25 13.00 0.85
C ASN A 87 -20.81 12.98 2.32
N PHE A 88 -21.62 12.41 3.22
CA PHE A 88 -21.36 12.42 4.64
C PHE A 88 -20.90 11.05 5.13
N TYR A 89 -19.75 11.04 5.81
CA TYR A 89 -19.12 9.84 6.32
C TYR A 89 -18.82 9.94 7.82
N LEU A 90 -18.95 8.81 8.49
CA LEU A 90 -18.52 8.57 9.85
C LEU A 90 -17.12 7.98 9.85
N VAL A 91 -16.21 8.58 10.59
CA VAL A 91 -14.86 8.04 10.80
C VAL A 91 -14.77 7.49 12.22
N PHE A 92 -14.92 6.18 12.35
CA PHE A 92 -14.71 5.50 13.63
C PHE A 92 -13.23 5.14 13.79
N LEU A 93 -12.66 5.53 14.93
CA LEU A 93 -11.27 5.28 15.26
C LEU A 93 -11.09 5.12 16.76
N TYR A 94 -9.96 4.55 17.18
CA TYR A 94 -9.56 4.56 18.59
C TYR A 94 -8.35 5.47 18.76
N PHE A 95 -8.43 6.43 19.68
CA PHE A 95 -7.29 7.26 20.05
C PHE A 95 -6.58 6.69 21.29
N ASP A 96 -5.32 6.33 21.14
CA ASP A 96 -4.50 5.86 22.26
C ASP A 96 -3.91 7.07 22.99
N ILE A 97 -4.41 7.35 24.21
CA ILE A 97 -3.95 8.50 25.00
C ILE A 97 -2.51 8.36 25.49
N VAL A 98 -1.94 7.15 25.52
CA VAL A 98 -0.54 6.95 25.93
C VAL A 98 0.39 7.23 24.76
N VAL A 99 0.08 6.67 23.59
CA VAL A 99 0.87 6.86 22.36
C VAL A 99 0.59 8.23 21.71
N GLN A 100 -0.53 8.87 22.05
CA GLN A 100 -0.99 10.14 21.49
C GLN A 100 -1.21 10.07 19.97
N ASP A 101 -1.71 8.93 19.49
CA ASP A 101 -1.97 8.64 18.08
C ASP A 101 -3.26 7.82 17.92
N ILE A 102 -3.81 7.82 16.71
CA ILE A 102 -4.96 7.00 16.33
C ILE A 102 -4.53 5.57 15.98
N SER A 103 -5.46 4.64 16.15
CA SER A 103 -5.33 3.24 15.75
C SER A 103 -4.87 3.10 14.30
N GLU A 104 -4.11 2.04 14.01
CA GLU A 104 -3.56 1.75 12.68
C GLU A 104 -4.65 1.62 11.62
N TYR A 105 -5.83 1.15 12.01
CA TYR A 105 -7.00 1.08 11.16
C TYR A 105 -8.12 1.99 11.65
N VAL A 106 -8.91 2.47 10.70
CA VAL A 106 -10.11 3.28 10.91
C VAL A 106 -11.26 2.71 10.07
N TRP A 107 -12.50 3.00 10.45
CA TRP A 107 -13.67 2.66 9.63
C TRP A 107 -14.26 3.95 9.05
N LEU A 108 -14.31 4.03 7.72
CA LEU A 108 -14.93 5.14 6.99
C LEU A 108 -16.27 4.66 6.43
N VAL A 109 -17.36 4.98 7.12
CA VAL A 109 -18.69 4.45 6.82
C VAL A 109 -19.58 5.57 6.30
N PRO A 110 -20.21 5.46 5.11
CA PRO A 110 -21.24 6.40 4.70
C PRO A 110 -22.36 6.47 5.74
N VAL A 111 -22.88 7.68 6.03
CA VAL A 111 -23.94 7.86 7.04
C VAL A 111 -25.19 7.04 6.69
N ASN A 112 -25.56 7.00 5.41
CA ASN A 112 -26.70 6.21 4.92
C ASN A 112 -26.51 4.72 5.26
N ASP A 113 -25.37 4.16 4.87
CA ASP A 113 -25.02 2.76 5.12
C ASP A 113 -24.97 2.44 6.62
N PHE A 114 -24.45 3.35 7.44
CA PHE A 114 -24.40 3.17 8.89
C PHE A 114 -25.80 3.01 9.48
N PHE A 115 -26.75 3.89 9.13
CA PHE A 115 -28.12 3.80 9.66
C PHE A 115 -28.90 2.58 9.14
N GLU A 116 -28.50 2.02 7.99
CA GLU A 116 -29.09 0.77 7.48
C GLU A 116 -28.58 -0.47 8.23
N ILE A 117 -27.30 -0.51 8.60
CA ILE A 117 -26.66 -1.73 9.15
C ILE A 117 -26.46 -1.72 10.68
N ALA A 118 -26.45 -0.55 11.32
CA ALA A 118 -26.17 -0.42 12.73
C ALA A 118 -27.31 -0.97 13.60
N ASP A 119 -26.96 -1.57 14.74
CA ASP A 119 -27.97 -2.06 15.68
C ASP A 119 -28.62 -0.86 16.38
N SER A 120 -29.94 -0.74 16.29
CA SER A 120 -30.67 0.30 17.03
C SER A 120 -31.09 -0.25 18.39
N SER A 121 -30.69 0.40 19.48
CA SER A 121 -31.07 -0.03 20.83
C SER A 121 -31.63 1.13 21.63
N SER A 122 -32.94 1.11 21.85
CA SER A 122 -33.71 2.04 22.68
C SER A 122 -33.84 3.48 22.17
N ILE A 123 -34.96 4.10 22.59
CA ILE A 123 -35.27 5.51 22.36
C ILE A 123 -34.79 6.27 23.59
N LYS A 124 -33.84 7.19 23.42
CA LYS A 124 -33.39 8.11 24.47
C LYS A 124 -33.83 9.51 24.07
N ASN A 125 -34.61 10.20 24.92
CA ASN A 125 -35.17 11.53 24.62
C ASN A 125 -35.91 11.60 23.26
N ASN A 126 -36.74 10.59 22.93
CA ASN A 126 -37.46 10.50 21.65
C ASN A 126 -36.59 10.37 20.38
N LYS A 127 -35.27 10.20 20.50
CA LYS A 127 -34.34 9.94 19.39
C LYS A 127 -33.86 8.47 19.41
N ARG A 128 -33.66 7.88 18.23
CA ARG A 128 -33.09 6.52 18.10
C ARG A 128 -31.58 6.56 18.38
N VAL A 129 -31.09 5.57 19.12
CA VAL A 129 -29.67 5.36 19.38
C VAL A 129 -29.18 4.16 18.57
N PHE A 130 -28.12 4.37 17.80
CA PHE A 130 -27.45 3.39 16.97
C PHE A 130 -26.10 3.01 17.56
N LYS A 131 -25.78 1.73 17.53
CA LYS A 131 -24.54 1.18 18.08
C LYS A 131 -23.56 0.82 16.98
N PHE A 132 -22.35 1.33 17.12
CA PHE A 132 -21.17 0.84 16.41
C PHE A 132 -20.40 -0.09 17.34
N GLU A 133 -20.19 -1.34 16.93
CA GLU A 133 -19.38 -2.32 17.66
C GLU A 133 -18.62 -3.20 16.66
N VAL A 134 -17.31 -3.34 16.86
CA VAL A 134 -16.41 -4.13 16.00
C VAL A 134 -15.37 -4.87 16.85
N PRO A 135 -14.90 -6.06 16.44
CA PRO A 135 -13.83 -6.77 17.15
C PRO A 135 -12.54 -5.93 17.27
N LEU A 136 -11.77 -6.11 18.35
CA LEU A 136 -10.43 -5.53 18.47
C LEU A 136 -9.44 -6.12 17.45
N ASP A 137 -9.64 -7.39 17.12
CA ASP A 137 -8.89 -8.06 16.06
C ASP A 137 -9.54 -7.74 14.71
N THR A 138 -8.87 -6.87 13.96
CA THR A 138 -9.31 -6.38 12.65
C THR A 138 -9.37 -7.47 11.57
N GLU A 139 -8.79 -8.66 11.80
CA GLU A 139 -8.94 -9.81 10.91
C GLU A 139 -10.28 -10.53 11.10
N THR A 140 -10.93 -10.35 12.25
CA THR A 140 -12.25 -10.93 12.52
C THR A 140 -13.32 -10.15 11.75
N GLU A 141 -14.11 -10.86 10.94
CA GLU A 141 -15.15 -10.24 10.13
C GLU A 141 -16.30 -9.67 10.96
N SER A 142 -16.85 -8.55 10.48
CA SER A 142 -18.01 -7.86 11.03
C SER A 142 -18.79 -7.21 9.88
N LYS A 143 -20.00 -6.73 10.17
CA LYS A 143 -20.79 -5.94 9.20
C LYS A 143 -20.11 -4.65 8.73
N TYR A 144 -19.04 -4.22 9.39
CA TYR A 144 -18.26 -3.05 9.03
C TYR A 144 -16.93 -3.37 8.33
N THR A 145 -16.59 -4.63 8.10
CA THR A 145 -15.29 -5.05 7.54
C THR A 145 -14.97 -4.38 6.19
N LYS A 146 -15.97 -4.18 5.32
CA LYS A 146 -15.76 -3.53 4.03
C LYS A 146 -15.38 -2.04 4.11
N TYR A 147 -15.66 -1.39 5.25
CA TYR A 147 -15.32 0.01 5.50
C TYR A 147 -13.97 0.18 6.25
N LEU A 148 -13.29 -0.93 6.58
CA LEU A 148 -12.01 -0.91 7.27
C LEU A 148 -10.91 -0.42 6.33
N ILE A 149 -10.24 0.65 6.74
CA ILE A 149 -9.17 1.31 6.00
C ILE A 149 -7.94 1.39 6.90
N HIS A 150 -6.79 0.98 6.38
CA HIS A 150 -5.51 1.27 7.03
C HIS A 150 -5.28 2.79 7.00
N LYS A 151 -4.92 3.44 8.11
CA LYS A 151 -4.88 4.92 8.22
C LYS A 151 -4.04 5.60 7.14
N LYS A 152 -2.96 4.95 6.69
CA LYS A 152 -2.09 5.41 5.56
C LYS A 152 -2.79 5.48 4.19
N GLU A 153 -3.97 4.87 4.04
CA GLU A 153 -4.74 4.85 2.79
C GLU A 153 -5.97 5.76 2.84
N LEU A 154 -6.29 6.36 4.01
CA LEU A 154 -7.48 7.17 4.21
C LEU A 154 -7.56 8.32 3.19
N ALA A 155 -6.47 9.07 2.99
CA ALA A 155 -6.42 10.15 2.01
C ALA A 155 -6.68 9.67 0.57
N ARG A 156 -6.10 8.52 0.18
CA ARG A 156 -6.28 7.92 -1.15
C ARG A 156 -7.73 7.48 -1.36
N VAL A 157 -8.37 6.91 -0.34
CA VAL A 157 -9.79 6.54 -0.41
C VAL A 157 -10.67 7.78 -0.53
N LEU A 158 -10.41 8.82 0.27
CA LEU A 158 -11.14 10.10 0.18
C LEU A 158 -11.01 10.74 -1.20
N GLU A 159 -9.83 10.71 -1.81
CA GLU A 159 -9.62 11.20 -3.18
C GLU A 159 -10.47 10.42 -4.20
N LYS A 160 -10.55 9.09 -4.07
CA LYS A 160 -11.41 8.24 -4.92
C LYS A 160 -12.89 8.56 -4.74
N ILE A 161 -13.33 8.81 -3.50
CA ILE A 161 -14.70 9.21 -3.20
C ILE A 161 -15.03 10.56 -3.86
N ILE A 162 -14.15 11.55 -3.74
CA ILE A 162 -14.30 12.87 -4.37
C ILE A 162 -14.43 12.74 -5.90
N LYS A 163 -13.53 11.96 -6.53
CA LYS A 163 -13.59 11.69 -7.98
C LYS A 163 -14.87 11.00 -8.42
N ALA A 164 -15.50 10.22 -7.55
CA ALA A 164 -16.76 9.54 -7.81
C ALA A 164 -17.99 10.43 -7.57
N GLY A 165 -17.81 11.71 -7.22
CA GLY A 165 -18.91 12.63 -6.94
C GLY A 165 -19.50 12.45 -5.53
N GLY A 166 -18.74 11.89 -4.60
CA GLY A 166 -19.15 11.66 -3.21
C GLY A 166 -19.89 10.34 -2.98
N LYS A 167 -20.55 9.78 -4.00
CA LYS A 167 -21.10 8.42 -3.94
C LYS A 167 -20.05 7.39 -4.27
N PHE A 168 -19.67 6.58 -3.28
CA PHE A 168 -18.66 5.56 -3.46
C PHE A 168 -19.09 4.20 -2.93
N SER A 169 -19.03 3.19 -3.80
CA SER A 169 -19.25 1.80 -3.39
C SER A 169 -17.95 1.20 -2.86
N PHE A 170 -17.96 0.80 -1.59
CA PHE A 170 -16.83 0.10 -1.00
C PHE A 170 -16.72 -1.33 -1.56
N PRO A 171 -15.51 -1.83 -1.84
CA PRO A 171 -15.31 -3.21 -2.26
C PRO A 171 -15.67 -4.17 -1.11
N GLU A 172 -16.36 -5.27 -1.39
CA GLU A 172 -16.79 -6.25 -0.37
C GLU A 172 -15.63 -6.80 0.46
N ALA A 173 -14.43 -6.91 -0.12
CA ALA A 173 -13.24 -7.38 0.58
C ALA A 173 -12.65 -6.35 1.57
N GLY A 174 -13.06 -5.07 1.53
CA GLY A 174 -12.49 -3.98 2.32
C GLY A 174 -11.13 -3.48 1.83
N PHE A 175 -10.78 -2.23 2.13
CA PHE A 175 -9.54 -1.60 1.67
C PHE A 175 -8.29 -2.13 2.39
N SER A 176 -8.40 -2.46 3.68
CA SER A 176 -7.29 -3.06 4.44
C SER A 176 -6.84 -4.40 3.85
N LYS A 177 -7.78 -5.22 3.35
CA LYS A 177 -7.52 -6.51 2.72
C LYS A 177 -6.96 -6.38 1.30
N LEU A 178 -7.24 -5.26 0.62
CA LEU A 178 -6.74 -4.93 -0.72
C LEU A 178 -5.29 -4.41 -0.73
N THR A 179 -4.77 -3.91 0.40
CA THR A 179 -3.40 -3.38 0.48
C THR A 179 -2.31 -4.38 0.83
N LYS A 180 -2.66 -5.63 1.13
CA LYS A 180 -1.66 -6.70 1.22
C LYS A 180 -1.38 -7.18 -0.19
N ILE A 181 -0.40 -6.57 -0.85
CA ILE A 181 0.09 -7.04 -2.15
C ILE A 181 0.34 -8.54 -2.03
N LYS A 182 -0.36 -9.34 -2.83
CA LYS A 182 -0.18 -10.79 -2.81
C LYS A 182 1.18 -11.09 -3.42
N LEU A 183 1.94 -11.98 -2.77
CA LEU A 183 3.27 -12.38 -3.25
C LEU A 183 3.22 -12.91 -4.69
N ASP A 184 2.15 -13.60 -5.07
CA ASP A 184 1.95 -14.11 -6.43
C ASP A 184 1.76 -12.99 -7.46
N GLU A 185 1.07 -11.90 -7.09
CA GLU A 185 0.90 -10.73 -7.96
C GLU A 185 2.23 -9.99 -8.15
N LEU A 186 3.00 -9.81 -7.07
CA LEU A 186 4.36 -9.25 -7.14
C LEU A 186 5.28 -10.12 -8.00
N LYS A 187 5.28 -11.45 -7.78
CA LYS A 187 6.09 -12.38 -8.55
C LYS A 187 5.73 -12.31 -10.03
N GLY A 188 4.44 -12.36 -10.35
CA GLY A 188 3.94 -12.24 -11.73
C GLY A 188 4.36 -10.92 -12.39
N PHE A 189 4.28 -9.80 -11.67
CA PHE A 189 4.75 -8.52 -12.19
C PHE A 189 6.27 -8.49 -12.44
N ILE A 190 7.09 -9.03 -11.52
CA ILE A 190 8.55 -9.11 -11.71
C ILE A 190 8.89 -9.95 -12.94
N VAL A 191 8.23 -11.09 -13.12
CA VAL A 191 8.41 -11.96 -14.29
C VAL A 191 8.06 -11.21 -15.58
N GLU A 192 6.90 -10.56 -15.61
CA GLU A 192 6.46 -9.79 -16.76
C GLU A 192 7.42 -8.63 -17.07
N ALA A 193 7.90 -7.91 -16.06
CA ALA A 193 8.85 -6.82 -16.22
C ALA A 193 10.21 -7.31 -16.77
N ARG A 194 10.77 -8.39 -16.23
CA ARG A 194 12.03 -8.99 -16.71
C ARG A 194 11.93 -9.45 -18.17
N ASN A 195 10.78 -10.03 -18.54
CA ASN A 195 10.50 -10.49 -19.90
C ASN A 195 10.33 -9.33 -20.91
N ASN A 196 10.07 -8.11 -20.44
CA ASN A 196 9.94 -6.91 -21.29
C ASN A 196 11.14 -5.95 -21.17
N THR A 197 12.17 -6.31 -20.39
CA THR A 197 13.37 -5.50 -20.17
C THR A 197 14.61 -6.27 -20.62
N TYR A 198 15.60 -6.52 -19.75
CA TYR A 198 16.91 -7.01 -20.17
C TYR A 198 16.84 -8.32 -20.98
N ALA A 199 16.07 -9.30 -20.49
CA ALA A 199 15.93 -10.59 -21.13
C ALA A 199 15.13 -10.52 -22.44
N GLY A 200 14.13 -9.63 -22.50
CA GLY A 200 13.28 -9.40 -23.67
C GLY A 200 13.77 -8.34 -24.65
N GLU A 201 14.97 -7.81 -24.46
CA GLU A 201 15.55 -6.74 -25.29
C GLU A 201 14.77 -5.42 -25.24
N GLY A 202 14.27 -5.07 -24.06
CA GLY A 202 13.65 -3.79 -23.78
C GLY A 202 14.59 -2.59 -24.04
N VAL A 203 13.96 -1.44 -24.26
CA VAL A 203 14.64 -0.19 -24.63
C VAL A 203 15.28 0.46 -23.41
N LEU A 204 16.56 0.83 -23.53
CA LEU A 204 17.26 1.59 -22.51
C LEU A 204 16.68 3.01 -22.39
N VAL A 205 16.64 3.53 -21.17
CA VAL A 205 16.28 4.93 -20.92
C VAL A 205 17.43 5.84 -21.39
N ASP A 206 17.11 6.84 -22.21
CA ASP A 206 18.09 7.77 -22.81
C ASP A 206 18.83 8.62 -21.76
N ASN A 207 18.14 8.98 -20.66
CA ASN A 207 18.70 9.79 -19.58
C ASN A 207 18.51 9.08 -18.22
N PRO A 208 19.39 8.11 -17.89
CA PRO A 208 19.28 7.33 -16.67
C PRO A 208 19.46 8.21 -15.43
N ARG A 209 18.86 7.79 -14.31
CA ARG A 209 18.88 8.57 -13.06
C ARG A 209 20.26 8.71 -12.45
N LEU A 210 21.13 7.72 -12.65
CA LEU A 210 22.50 7.74 -12.16
C LEU A 210 23.48 7.95 -13.32
N LYS A 211 24.41 8.88 -13.13
CA LYS A 211 25.39 9.19 -14.17
C LYS A 211 26.26 7.98 -14.46
N GLY A 212 26.28 7.56 -15.73
CA GLY A 212 27.09 6.42 -16.20
C GLY A 212 26.45 5.05 -15.99
N SER A 213 25.22 4.99 -15.49
CA SER A 213 24.46 3.74 -15.46
C SER A 213 23.73 3.49 -16.78
N LYS A 214 23.27 2.27 -16.95
CA LYS A 214 22.21 1.87 -17.87
C LYS A 214 20.93 1.71 -17.05
N GLU A 215 19.79 1.97 -17.67
CA GLU A 215 18.50 1.91 -17.00
C GLU A 215 17.44 1.31 -17.92
N LEU A 216 16.66 0.39 -17.38
CA LEU A 216 15.50 -0.21 -18.02
C LEU A 216 14.29 0.00 -17.11
N GLU A 217 13.15 0.32 -17.71
CA GLU A 217 11.91 0.55 -16.98
C GLU A 217 10.77 -0.25 -17.59
N TYR A 218 9.81 -0.65 -16.76
CA TYR A 218 8.58 -1.29 -17.20
C TYR A 218 7.42 -0.86 -16.30
N GLN A 219 6.27 -0.52 -16.90
CA GLN A 219 5.09 -0.05 -16.16
C GLN A 219 3.84 -0.81 -16.59
N LYS A 220 3.03 -1.22 -15.60
CA LYS A 220 1.71 -1.82 -15.81
C LYS A 220 0.74 -1.36 -14.73
N GLY A 221 -0.11 -0.39 -15.06
CA GLY A 221 -1.02 0.23 -14.09
C GLY A 221 -0.25 0.88 -12.94
N ASP A 222 -0.61 0.51 -11.71
CA ASP A 222 0.00 1.01 -10.47
C ASP A 222 1.40 0.41 -10.19
N TRP A 223 1.82 -0.59 -10.97
CA TRP A 223 3.11 -1.26 -10.83
C TRP A 223 4.17 -0.61 -11.71
N PHE A 224 5.36 -0.42 -11.15
CA PHE A 224 6.50 0.13 -11.86
C PHE A 224 7.78 -0.61 -11.47
N TYR A 225 8.52 -1.06 -12.47
CA TYR A 225 9.79 -1.75 -12.35
C TYR A 225 10.90 -0.87 -12.90
N ARG A 226 12.03 -0.85 -12.20
CA ARG A 226 13.26 -0.24 -12.67
C ARG A 226 14.44 -1.15 -12.42
N ASP A 227 15.27 -1.33 -13.42
CA ASP A 227 16.60 -1.92 -13.31
C ASP A 227 17.65 -0.87 -13.66
N ILE A 228 18.56 -0.58 -12.72
CA ILE A 228 19.70 0.31 -12.93
C ILE A 228 20.98 -0.48 -12.69
N TYR A 229 21.91 -0.42 -13.65
CA TYR A 229 23.19 -1.11 -13.53
C TYR A 229 24.35 -0.37 -14.18
N PHE A 230 25.56 -0.71 -13.76
CA PHE A 230 26.83 -0.16 -14.26
C PHE A 230 27.69 -1.27 -14.84
N ASP A 231 28.17 -1.06 -16.06
CA ASP A 231 29.10 -1.97 -16.71
C ASP A 231 30.54 -1.47 -16.56
N GLY A 232 31.41 -2.33 -16.02
CA GLY A 232 32.85 -2.21 -16.16
C GLY A 232 33.41 -3.26 -17.12
N ASP A 233 34.73 -3.21 -17.38
CA ASP A 233 35.39 -4.10 -18.34
C ASP A 233 35.34 -5.59 -17.95
N LYS A 234 35.35 -5.87 -16.64
CA LYS A 234 35.39 -7.24 -16.10
C LYS A 234 34.12 -7.64 -15.37
N ASN A 235 33.46 -6.69 -14.72
CA ASN A 235 32.35 -6.92 -13.83
C ASN A 235 31.25 -5.88 -14.07
N PHE A 236 30.06 -6.18 -13.58
CA PHE A 236 28.95 -5.25 -13.51
C PHE A 236 28.24 -5.34 -12.15
N ILE A 237 27.53 -4.29 -11.80
CA ILE A 237 26.72 -4.21 -10.58
C ILE A 237 25.40 -3.54 -10.90
N GLY A 238 24.31 -3.99 -10.31
CA GLY A 238 23.00 -3.40 -10.54
C GLY A 238 22.00 -3.67 -9.44
N GLN A 239 20.82 -3.07 -9.63
CA GLN A 239 19.70 -3.16 -8.72
C GLN A 239 18.39 -3.12 -9.48
N GLU A 240 17.55 -4.12 -9.22
CA GLU A 240 16.14 -4.13 -9.58
C GLU A 240 15.32 -3.55 -8.42
N VAL A 241 14.35 -2.69 -8.72
CA VAL A 241 13.39 -2.15 -7.75
C VAL A 241 11.98 -2.22 -8.32
N VAL A 242 11.05 -2.75 -7.54
CA VAL A 242 9.62 -2.72 -7.84
C VAL A 242 8.94 -1.73 -6.92
N TYR A 243 8.11 -0.90 -7.54
CA TYR A 243 7.23 0.06 -6.91
C TYR A 243 5.78 -0.35 -7.15
N TYR A 244 4.95 -0.13 -6.14
CA TYR A 244 3.50 -0.16 -6.26
C TYR A 244 2.94 1.11 -5.68
N ASP A 245 2.13 1.82 -6.47
CA ASP A 245 1.54 3.11 -6.07
C ASP A 245 2.62 4.09 -5.56
N THR A 246 3.70 4.24 -6.32
CA THR A 246 4.89 5.09 -6.05
C THR A 246 5.78 4.67 -4.86
N LYS A 247 5.39 3.66 -4.08
CA LYS A 247 6.18 3.17 -2.94
C LYS A 247 7.07 1.99 -3.38
N PRO A 248 8.37 1.99 -3.09
CA PRO A 248 9.20 0.81 -3.33
C PRO A 248 8.79 -0.31 -2.36
N ILE A 249 8.48 -1.48 -2.89
CA ILE A 249 7.96 -2.62 -2.12
C ILE A 249 8.89 -3.83 -2.16
N TRP A 250 9.82 -3.88 -3.12
CA TRP A 250 10.72 -5.00 -3.32
C TRP A 250 11.97 -4.55 -4.06
N SER A 251 13.12 -5.15 -3.75
CA SER A 251 14.36 -4.89 -4.49
C SER A 251 15.29 -6.10 -4.48
N MET A 252 16.11 -6.21 -5.52
CA MET A 252 17.21 -7.16 -5.61
C MET A 252 18.46 -6.44 -6.10
N GLY A 253 19.55 -6.53 -5.35
CA GLY A 253 20.88 -6.12 -5.80
C GLY A 253 21.65 -7.31 -6.39
N TYR A 254 22.49 -7.06 -7.37
CA TYR A 254 23.30 -8.10 -8.01
C TYR A 254 24.68 -7.59 -8.44
N PHE A 255 25.65 -8.52 -8.46
CA PHE A 255 27.02 -8.29 -8.91
C PHE A 255 27.50 -9.50 -9.71
N GLY A 256 28.03 -9.26 -10.91
CA GLY A 256 28.42 -10.34 -11.82
C GLY A 256 29.67 -10.03 -12.65
N GLU A 257 30.18 -11.08 -13.29
CA GLU A 257 31.30 -11.04 -14.23
C GLU A 257 30.78 -10.82 -15.64
N GLN A 258 31.46 -10.01 -16.46
CA GLN A 258 31.04 -9.70 -17.82
C GLN A 258 31.01 -10.97 -18.69
N PRO A 259 29.84 -11.41 -19.18
CA PRO A 259 29.73 -12.58 -20.03
C PRO A 259 30.25 -12.29 -21.45
N SER A 260 30.75 -13.33 -22.13
CA SER A 260 30.98 -13.25 -23.58
C SER A 260 29.64 -13.11 -24.34
N LYS A 261 29.67 -12.61 -25.59
CA LYS A 261 28.44 -12.43 -26.39
C LYS A 261 27.61 -13.72 -26.52
N GLU A 262 28.27 -14.86 -26.66
CA GLU A 262 27.61 -16.17 -26.76
C GLU A 262 26.92 -16.55 -25.45
N VAL A 263 27.56 -16.25 -24.31
CA VAL A 263 26.99 -16.46 -22.97
C VAL A 263 25.81 -15.53 -22.73
N VAL A 264 25.85 -14.27 -23.20
CA VAL A 264 24.70 -13.34 -23.12
C VAL A 264 23.47 -13.93 -23.79
N VAL A 265 23.61 -14.47 -25.00
CA VAL A 265 22.48 -15.06 -25.74
C VAL A 265 21.88 -16.23 -24.96
N PHE A 266 22.72 -17.13 -24.44
CA PHE A 266 22.23 -18.26 -23.65
C PHE A 266 21.64 -17.83 -22.30
N LEU A 267 22.23 -16.82 -21.64
CA LEU A 267 21.72 -16.25 -20.40
C LEU A 267 20.31 -15.70 -20.59
N LYS A 268 20.07 -14.90 -21.64
CA LYS A 268 18.72 -14.37 -21.94
C LYS A 268 17.70 -15.49 -22.14
N ILE A 269 18.07 -16.55 -22.87
CA ILE A 269 17.22 -17.74 -23.05
C ILE A 269 16.87 -18.38 -21.71
N ALA A 270 17.86 -18.56 -20.84
CA ALA A 270 17.65 -19.15 -19.51
C ALA A 270 16.73 -18.29 -18.65
N LEU A 271 16.94 -16.97 -18.63
CA LEU A 271 16.13 -16.02 -17.88
C LEU A 271 14.67 -15.99 -18.36
N LEU A 272 14.42 -16.16 -19.67
CA LEU A 272 13.06 -16.23 -20.22
C LEU A 272 12.37 -17.57 -19.91
N GLU A 273 13.07 -18.70 -20.11
CA GLU A 273 12.48 -20.04 -19.90
C GLU A 273 12.28 -20.38 -18.42
N LEU A 274 13.12 -19.83 -17.54
CA LEU A 274 13.07 -20.05 -16.10
C LEU A 274 12.56 -18.84 -15.33
N ALA A 275 11.90 -17.88 -16.01
CA ALA A 275 11.51 -16.60 -15.43
C ALA A 275 10.77 -16.73 -14.10
N GLU A 276 9.89 -17.73 -13.98
CA GLU A 276 9.09 -18.03 -12.78
C GLU A 276 9.89 -18.60 -11.59
N LYS A 277 11.17 -18.94 -11.76
CA LYS A 277 11.98 -19.64 -10.76
C LYS A 277 13.30 -18.95 -10.47
N CYS A 278 13.97 -18.44 -11.50
CA CYS A 278 15.29 -17.84 -11.32
C CYS A 278 15.21 -16.54 -10.52
N ARG A 279 16.19 -16.35 -9.63
CA ARG A 279 16.41 -15.15 -8.82
C ARG A 279 15.24 -14.85 -7.86
N PHE A 280 14.62 -15.91 -7.34
CA PHE A 280 13.55 -15.86 -6.33
C PHE A 280 13.83 -16.69 -5.08
N GLY A 281 15.08 -17.12 -4.86
CA GLY A 281 15.46 -17.97 -3.73
C GLY A 281 15.23 -19.47 -3.97
N GLU A 282 14.82 -19.85 -5.19
CA GLU A 282 14.67 -21.24 -5.62
C GLU A 282 15.90 -21.73 -6.40
N THR A 283 16.07 -23.05 -6.50
CA THR A 283 17.09 -23.64 -7.39
C THR A 283 16.46 -24.01 -8.73
N CYS A 284 17.08 -23.60 -9.84
CA CYS A 284 16.64 -23.95 -11.18
C CYS A 284 17.82 -24.13 -12.15
N GLU A 285 17.61 -24.94 -13.18
CA GLU A 285 18.67 -25.37 -14.09
C GLU A 285 18.14 -25.45 -15.53
N LEU A 286 18.98 -25.10 -16.49
CA LEU A 286 18.69 -25.27 -17.92
C LEU A 286 19.94 -25.76 -18.64
N LYS A 287 19.78 -26.80 -19.46
CA LYS A 287 20.84 -27.31 -20.31
C LYS A 287 20.46 -27.14 -21.78
N LYS A 288 21.31 -26.47 -22.56
CA LYS A 288 21.21 -26.45 -24.03
C LYS A 288 22.57 -26.77 -24.64
N LYS A 289 22.63 -27.87 -25.39
CA LYS A 289 23.87 -28.39 -25.98
C LYS A 289 24.96 -28.57 -24.90
N GLU A 290 26.09 -27.87 -25.04
CA GLU A 290 27.23 -27.93 -24.13
C GLU A 290 27.17 -26.89 -23.00
N LEU A 291 26.20 -25.96 -23.05
CA LEU A 291 26.01 -24.91 -22.05
C LEU A 291 25.01 -25.36 -20.98
N PHE A 292 25.36 -25.08 -19.73
CA PHE A 292 24.56 -25.42 -18.56
C PHE A 292 24.43 -24.19 -17.66
N TYR A 293 23.20 -23.70 -17.53
CA TYR A 293 22.79 -22.65 -16.61
C TYR A 293 22.33 -23.26 -15.30
N LYS A 294 22.76 -22.67 -14.19
CA LYS A 294 22.33 -23.04 -12.85
C LYS A 294 22.16 -21.78 -12.01
N ASP A 295 21.00 -21.67 -11.39
CA ASP A 295 20.72 -20.71 -10.35
C ASP A 295 20.50 -21.44 -9.03
N GLN A 296 21.29 -21.09 -8.02
CA GLN A 296 21.20 -21.64 -6.67
C GLN A 296 20.77 -20.54 -5.71
N GLY A 297 19.46 -20.39 -5.55
CA GLY A 297 18.84 -19.51 -4.57
C GLY A 297 18.67 -20.17 -3.19
N THR A 298 18.57 -19.33 -2.16
CA THR A 298 18.12 -19.67 -0.81
C THR A 298 17.15 -18.59 -0.33
N GLY A 299 16.09 -19.00 0.37
CA GLY A 299 15.05 -18.11 0.88
C GLY A 299 13.80 -18.15 0.02
N ASN A 300 13.07 -17.04 -0.04
CA ASN A 300 11.85 -16.88 -0.82
C ASN A 300 11.73 -15.42 -1.29
N LEU A 301 10.65 -15.06 -2.01
CA LEU A 301 10.46 -13.71 -2.54
C LEU A 301 10.54 -12.59 -1.48
N GLU A 302 10.27 -12.89 -0.22
CA GLU A 302 10.32 -11.94 0.89
C GLU A 302 11.74 -11.65 1.36
N CYS A 303 12.63 -12.64 1.32
CA CYS A 303 14.05 -12.51 1.65
C CYS A 303 14.82 -13.66 1.02
N PHE A 304 15.74 -13.34 0.12
CA PHE A 304 16.51 -14.33 -0.63
C PHE A 304 17.91 -13.85 -0.99
N TRP A 305 18.76 -14.81 -1.28
CA TRP A 305 20.06 -14.61 -1.89
C TRP A 305 20.42 -15.83 -2.73
N GLY A 306 21.36 -15.67 -3.65
CA GLY A 306 21.76 -16.78 -4.49
C GLY A 306 22.91 -16.48 -5.43
N GLN A 307 23.26 -17.49 -6.21
CA GLN A 307 24.29 -17.42 -7.22
C GLN A 307 23.82 -18.07 -8.51
N GLU A 308 23.91 -17.29 -9.58
CA GLU A 308 23.70 -17.69 -10.96
C GLU A 308 25.05 -18.03 -11.59
N THR A 309 25.11 -19.14 -12.32
CA THR A 309 26.32 -19.59 -13.03
C THR A 309 25.98 -20.16 -14.40
N ILE A 310 26.91 -20.02 -15.34
CA ILE A 310 26.86 -20.73 -16.62
C ILE A 310 28.18 -21.46 -16.82
N SER A 311 28.11 -22.75 -17.13
CA SER A 311 29.26 -23.59 -17.42
C SER A 311 29.25 -24.16 -18.84
N LEU A 312 30.44 -24.33 -19.41
CA LEU A 312 30.69 -24.99 -20.68
C LEU A 312 31.60 -26.20 -20.42
N LYS A 313 31.13 -27.41 -20.74
CA LYS A 313 31.89 -28.67 -20.51
C LYS A 313 32.41 -28.83 -19.07
N GLY A 314 31.67 -28.32 -18.08
CA GLY A 314 32.03 -28.36 -16.67
C GLY A 314 32.93 -27.23 -16.18
N THR A 315 33.42 -26.36 -17.06
CA THR A 315 34.15 -25.14 -16.67
C THR A 315 33.16 -23.99 -16.50
N ASN A 316 33.17 -23.33 -15.33
CA ASN A 316 32.36 -22.13 -15.10
C ASN A 316 32.91 -20.97 -15.93
N ILE A 317 32.04 -20.31 -16.71
CA ILE A 317 32.40 -19.23 -17.64
C ILE A 317 31.61 -17.95 -17.40
N TYR A 318 30.70 -17.94 -16.42
CA TYR A 318 29.97 -16.75 -15.99
C TYR A 318 29.39 -16.97 -14.60
N LYS A 319 29.39 -15.89 -13.81
CA LYS A 319 28.88 -15.90 -12.45
C LYS A 319 28.24 -14.56 -12.07
N LEU A 320 27.14 -14.63 -11.34
CA LEU A 320 26.48 -13.50 -10.71
C LEU A 320 25.99 -13.89 -9.32
N ASN A 321 26.20 -13.03 -8.33
CA ASN A 321 25.59 -13.16 -7.00
C ASN A 321 24.47 -12.13 -6.87
N TYR A 322 23.39 -12.50 -6.21
CA TYR A 322 22.26 -11.62 -5.96
C TYR A 322 21.72 -11.78 -4.54
N GLN A 323 21.07 -10.74 -4.05
CA GLN A 323 20.30 -10.76 -2.80
C GLN A 323 19.16 -9.74 -2.88
N GLY A 324 18.03 -10.04 -2.24
CA GLY A 324 16.86 -9.18 -2.33
C GLY A 324 15.72 -9.62 -1.42
N GLY A 325 14.62 -8.90 -1.50
CA GLY A 325 13.44 -9.18 -0.70
C GLY A 325 12.44 -8.03 -0.71
N LEU A 326 11.41 -8.18 0.12
CA LEU A 326 10.44 -7.14 0.38
C LEU A 326 11.07 -5.98 1.16
N ILE A 327 10.63 -4.77 0.84
CA ILE A 327 10.97 -3.55 1.56
C ILE A 327 9.80 -3.28 2.52
N SER A 328 9.93 -3.69 3.78
CA SER A 328 8.96 -3.40 4.82
C SER A 328 9.18 -2.00 5.42
N ARG A 329 8.08 -1.34 5.80
CA ARG A 329 8.08 -0.09 6.57
C ARG A 329 7.15 -0.17 7.77
#